data_AF-A0AA92LPI3-F1
#
_entry.id   AF-A0AA92LPI3-F1
#
_cell.length_a   1.000
_cell.length_b   1.000
_cell.length_c   1.000
_cell.angle_alpha   90.00
_cell.angle_beta   90.00
_cell.angle_gamma   90.00
#
_symmetry.space_group_name_H-M   'P 1'
#
loop_
_entity.id
_entity.type
_entity.pdbx_description
1 polymer ?
#
loop_
_entity_poly.entity_id
_entity_poly.type
_entity_poly.pdbx_seq_one_letter_code
_entity_poly.pdbx_strand_id
1 'polypeptide(L)'
;MDSTKRIQLLSNTEVDELYARPEFNSHEQRLYFTLNPSERDALRQFSNTKTRIYFILQLGYFKAKQQFFNFSLEDVKDDVKYIVGTYYSESTSMSLTGRLSCDYVRIQRQVIL
;
A
#
# COMPACT_ATOMS: atom_id res chain seq x y z
N MET A 1 -9.67 2.52 39.45
CA MET A 1 -9.76 3.20 38.13
C MET A 1 -8.34 3.53 37.73
N ASP A 2 -7.57 2.49 37.40
CA ASP A 2 -6.15 2.61 37.11
C ASP A 2 -6.01 3.10 35.67
N SER A 3 -5.76 4.40 35.54
CA SER A 3 -5.34 5.03 34.30
C SER A 3 -4.08 4.31 33.81
N THR A 4 -4.23 3.51 32.77
CA THR A 4 -3.15 2.79 32.08
C THR A 4 -2.13 3.83 31.63
N LYS A 5 -1.05 4.01 32.41
CA LYS A 5 0.07 4.88 32.06
C LYS A 5 0.68 4.32 30.78
N ARG A 6 0.38 4.94 29.64
CA ARG A 6 1.09 4.66 28.38
C ARG A 6 2.55 5.07 28.58
N ILE A 7 3.45 4.11 28.54
CA ILE A 7 4.88 4.35 28.52
C ILE A 7 5.22 4.77 27.09
N GLN A 8 5.61 6.04 26.90
CA GLN A 8 6.24 6.47 25.65
C GLN A 8 7.69 6.01 25.67
N LEU A 9 7.95 4.87 25.02
CA LEU A 9 9.27 4.26 24.93
C LEU A 9 10.15 4.91 23.85
N LEU A 10 9.52 5.54 22.86
CA LEU A 10 10.14 6.18 21.70
C LEU A 10 9.69 7.63 21.61
N SER A 11 10.57 8.50 21.12
CA SER A 11 10.20 9.85 20.71
C SER A 11 9.29 9.81 19.47
N ASN A 12 8.54 10.88 19.24
CA ASN A 12 7.65 10.95 18.07
C ASN A 12 8.41 10.78 16.74
N THR A 13 9.65 11.29 16.67
CA THR A 13 10.52 11.16 15.50
C THR A 13 10.94 9.72 15.25
N GLU A 14 11.32 8.98 16.30
CA GLU A 14 11.66 7.56 16.19
C GLU A 14 10.43 6.72 15.80
N VAL A 15 9.24 7.09 16.28
CA VAL A 15 7.99 6.46 15.85
C VAL A 15 7.73 6.69 14.37
N ASP A 16 7.88 7.92 13.89
CA ASP A 16 7.66 8.24 12.47
C ASP A 16 8.67 7.53 11.57
N GLU A 17 9.95 7.48 11.94
CA GLU A 17 10.98 6.80 11.14
C GLU A 17 10.70 5.28 10.98
N LEU A 18 10.20 4.66 12.05
CA LEU A 18 9.95 3.21 12.12
C LEU A 18 8.59 2.78 11.55
N TYR A 19 7.55 3.60 11.75
CA TYR A 19 6.15 3.21 11.49
C TYR A 19 5.44 4.10 10.48
N ALA A 20 6.06 5.18 9.98
CA ALA A 20 5.45 5.94 8.90
C ALA A 20 5.40 5.12 7.61
N ARG A 21 4.32 5.33 6.87
CA ARG A 21 4.19 4.82 5.51
C ARG A 21 5.34 5.37 4.66
N PRO A 22 5.97 4.54 3.80
CA PRO A 22 6.96 5.03 2.86
C PRO A 22 6.42 6.14 1.97
N GLU A 23 7.24 7.16 1.72
CA GLU A 23 7.04 8.13 0.64
C GLU A 23 8.10 7.84 -0.42
N PHE A 24 7.73 7.08 -1.45
CA PHE A 24 8.69 6.61 -2.43
C PHE A 24 9.05 7.69 -3.44
N ASN A 25 10.34 7.80 -3.74
CA ASN A 25 10.81 8.49 -4.94
C ASN A 25 10.66 7.60 -6.20
N SER A 26 10.89 8.16 -7.38
CA SER A 26 10.70 7.42 -8.65
C SER A 26 11.57 6.16 -8.80
N HIS A 27 12.76 6.12 -8.17
CA HIS A 27 13.59 4.93 -8.15
C HIS A 27 12.98 3.84 -7.26
N GLU A 28 12.54 4.21 -6.06
CA GLU A 28 11.89 3.30 -5.13
C GLU A 28 10.56 2.76 -5.66
N GLN A 29 9.76 3.61 -6.32
CA GLN A 29 8.54 3.18 -7.00
C GLN A 29 8.83 2.07 -8.03
N ARG A 30 9.89 2.25 -8.83
CA ARG A 30 10.33 1.22 -9.78
C ARG A 30 10.80 -0.04 -9.09
N LEU A 31 11.57 0.09 -8.02
CA LEU A 31 12.10 -1.05 -7.28
C LEU A 31 10.99 -1.88 -6.62
N TYR A 32 10.12 -1.22 -5.84
CA TYR A 32 9.17 -1.90 -4.96
C TYR A 32 7.84 -2.25 -5.63
N PHE A 33 7.38 -1.48 -6.63
CA PHE A 33 6.14 -1.82 -7.34
C PHE A 33 6.33 -2.75 -8.53
N THR A 34 7.57 -3.11 -8.90
CA THR A 34 7.81 -4.13 -9.92
C THR A 34 7.34 -5.50 -9.44
N LEU A 35 6.35 -6.05 -10.14
CA LEU A 35 5.78 -7.37 -9.86
C LEU A 35 6.54 -8.49 -10.58
N ASN A 36 6.98 -9.50 -9.80
CA ASN A 36 7.51 -10.76 -10.33
C ASN A 36 6.37 -11.69 -10.82
N PRO A 37 6.67 -12.86 -11.43
CA PRO A 37 5.63 -13.74 -11.96
C PRO A 37 4.60 -14.23 -10.92
N SER A 38 5.03 -14.65 -9.72
CA SER A 38 4.10 -15.14 -8.69
C SER A 38 3.22 -14.02 -8.14
N GLU A 39 3.76 -12.81 -8.00
CA GLU A 39 3.00 -11.63 -7.59
C GLU A 39 1.97 -11.21 -8.65
N ARG A 40 2.30 -11.37 -9.93
CA ARG A 40 1.34 -11.16 -11.03
C ARG A 40 0.22 -12.18 -10.98
N ASP A 41 0.51 -13.44 -10.66
CA ASP A 41 -0.52 -14.47 -10.48
C ASP A 41 -1.40 -14.20 -9.27
N ALA A 42 -0.82 -13.75 -8.15
CA ALA A 42 -1.57 -13.27 -6.99
C ALA A 42 -2.51 -12.11 -7.36
N LEU A 43 -2.02 -11.13 -8.13
CA LEU A 43 -2.81 -9.97 -8.58
C LEU A 43 -4.03 -10.38 -9.43
N ARG A 44 -3.96 -11.48 -10.18
CA ARG A 44 -5.06 -11.96 -11.05
C ARG A 44 -6.28 -12.43 -10.27
N GLN A 45 -6.16 -12.72 -8.98
CA GLN A 45 -7.29 -13.09 -8.12
C GLN A 45 -8.26 -11.93 -7.87
N PHE A 46 -7.81 -10.68 -8.09
CA PHE A 46 -8.63 -9.49 -7.90
C PHE A 46 -9.17 -8.98 -9.24
N SER A 47 -10.49 -8.95 -9.39
CA SER A 47 -11.15 -8.48 -10.62
C SER A 47 -11.24 -6.95 -10.70
N ASN A 48 -11.44 -6.27 -9.57
CA ASN A 48 -11.62 -4.82 -9.53
C ASN A 48 -10.27 -4.08 -9.60
N THR A 49 -10.13 -3.17 -10.57
CA THR A 49 -8.94 -2.32 -10.76
C THR A 49 -8.50 -1.59 -9.50
N LYS A 50 -9.44 -0.99 -8.75
CA LYS A 50 -9.14 -0.31 -7.48
C LYS A 50 -8.52 -1.27 -6.48
N THR A 51 -9.07 -2.48 -6.38
CA THR A 51 -8.55 -3.53 -5.50
C THR A 51 -7.15 -3.97 -5.95
N ARG A 52 -6.94 -4.14 -7.25
CA ARG A 52 -5.62 -4.49 -7.82
C ARG A 52 -4.57 -3.42 -7.52
N ILE A 53 -4.88 -2.14 -7.71
CA ILE A 53 -3.98 -1.03 -7.39
C ILE A 53 -3.63 -1.02 -5.91
N TYR A 54 -4.63 -1.18 -5.03
CA TYR A 54 -4.38 -1.23 -3.59
C TYR A 54 -3.50 -2.43 -3.18
N PHE A 55 -3.68 -3.58 -3.84
CA PHE A 55 -2.81 -4.74 -3.61
C PHE A 55 -1.36 -4.43 -3.96
N ILE A 56 -1.10 -3.80 -5.12
CA ILE A 56 0.25 -3.42 -5.55
C ILE A 56 0.87 -2.43 -4.55
N LEU A 57 0.10 -1.44 -4.08
CA LEU A 57 0.55 -0.49 -3.05
C LEU A 57 0.93 -1.21 -1.75
N GLN A 58 0.06 -2.07 -1.23
CA GLN A 58 0.34 -2.81 0.01
C GLN A 58 1.56 -3.72 -0.15
N LEU A 59 1.68 -4.42 -1.27
CA LEU A 59 2.82 -5.29 -1.54
C LEU A 59 4.13 -4.50 -1.63
N GLY A 60 4.14 -3.35 -2.31
CA GLY A 60 5.32 -2.49 -2.41
C GLY A 60 5.76 -1.95 -1.06
N TYR A 61 4.82 -1.45 -0.24
CA TYR A 61 5.14 -0.98 1.11
C TYR A 61 5.59 -2.12 2.02
N PHE A 62 5.00 -3.30 1.88
CA PHE A 62 5.41 -4.48 2.61
C PHE A 62 6.83 -4.91 2.23
N LYS A 63 7.21 -4.89 0.95
CA LYS A 63 8.59 -5.15 0.51
C LYS A 63 9.60 -4.18 1.13
N ALA A 64 9.23 -2.91 1.30
CA ALA A 64 10.15 -1.88 1.83
C ALA A 64 10.26 -1.87 3.35
N LYS A 65 9.14 -2.05 4.08
CA LYS A 65 9.08 -1.87 5.54
C LYS A 65 8.62 -3.10 6.31
N GLN A 66 8.26 -4.19 5.63
CA GLN A 66 7.68 -5.41 6.22
C GLN A 66 6.43 -5.13 7.06
N GLN A 67 5.64 -4.14 6.64
CA GLN A 67 4.47 -3.63 7.35
C GLN A 67 3.32 -3.33 6.38
N PHE A 68 2.09 -3.40 6.91
CA PHE A 68 0.88 -2.99 6.19
C PHE A 68 0.39 -1.65 6.68
N PHE A 69 -0.07 -0.81 5.75
CA PHE A 69 -0.45 0.57 6.07
C PHE A 69 -1.93 0.81 5.81
N ASN A 70 -2.57 1.63 6.63
CA ASN A 70 -3.93 2.08 6.38
C ASN A 70 -3.86 3.45 5.69
N PHE A 71 -4.36 3.54 4.46
CA PHE A 71 -4.38 4.78 3.70
C PHE A 71 -5.62 4.84 2.81
N SER A 72 -6.01 6.04 2.45
CA SER A 72 -6.89 6.31 1.31
C SER A 72 -6.04 6.50 0.05
N LEU A 73 -6.62 6.28 -1.13
CA LEU A 73 -5.87 6.46 -2.39
C LEU A 73 -5.46 7.92 -2.61
N GLU A 74 -6.15 8.86 -1.96
CA GLU A 74 -5.82 10.28 -1.93
C GLU A 74 -4.52 10.58 -1.18
N ASP A 75 -4.18 9.76 -0.19
CA ASP A 75 -2.98 9.96 0.61
C ASP A 75 -1.71 9.50 -0.12
N VAL A 76 -1.85 8.74 -1.22
CA VAL A 76 -0.77 8.07 -1.97
C VAL A 76 -0.89 8.31 -3.47
N LYS A 77 -1.35 9.50 -3.86
CA LYS A 77 -1.66 9.85 -5.26
C LYS A 77 -0.50 9.63 -6.22
N ASP A 78 0.73 9.93 -5.80
CA ASP A 78 1.88 9.82 -6.70
C ASP A 78 2.27 8.37 -6.97
N ASP A 79 2.17 7.50 -5.96
CA ASP A 79 2.33 6.05 -6.14
C ASP A 79 1.17 5.46 -6.97
N VAL A 80 -0.06 5.94 -6.77
CA VAL A 80 -1.21 5.55 -7.60
C VAL A 80 -0.98 5.92 -9.06
N LYS A 81 -0.55 7.16 -9.35
CA LYS A 81 -0.24 7.59 -10.72
C LYS A 81 0.84 6.73 -11.34
N TYR A 82 1.91 6.44 -10.59
CA TYR A 82 2.99 5.57 -11.07
C TYR A 82 2.48 4.18 -11.44
N ILE A 83 1.70 3.55 -10.56
CA ILE A 83 1.13 2.21 -10.80
C ILE A 83 0.17 2.22 -11.99
N VAL A 84 -0.69 3.24 -12.08
CA VAL A 84 -1.63 3.40 -13.21
C VAL A 84 -0.85 3.51 -14.51
N GLY A 85 0.12 4.42 -14.62
CA GLY A 85 0.92 4.58 -15.84
C GLY A 85 1.80 3.37 -16.19
N THR A 86 2.16 2.55 -15.20
CA THR A 86 2.98 1.34 -15.42
C THR A 86 2.16 0.13 -15.86
N TYR A 87 0.98 -0.08 -15.26
CA TYR A 87 0.22 -1.33 -15.40
C TYR A 87 -1.12 -1.17 -16.13
N TYR A 88 -1.59 0.05 -16.34
CA TYR A 88 -2.89 0.35 -16.95
C TYR A 88 -2.70 1.39 -18.06
N SER A 89 -3.63 1.40 -19.03
CA SER A 89 -3.58 2.37 -20.13
C SER A 89 -4.28 3.68 -19.74
N GLU A 90 -3.77 4.81 -20.25
CA GLU A 90 -4.26 6.19 -20.07
C GLU A 90 -5.77 6.36 -20.33
N SER A 91 -6.39 5.46 -21.12
CA SER A 91 -7.83 5.44 -21.36
C SER A 91 -8.66 5.09 -20.10
N THR A 92 -8.01 4.64 -19.03
CA THR A 92 -8.64 4.31 -17.75
C THR A 92 -8.79 5.58 -16.92
N SER A 93 -9.65 6.50 -17.37
CA SER A 93 -10.11 7.63 -16.57
C SER A 93 -11.01 7.12 -15.43
N MET A 94 -10.39 6.55 -14.40
CA MET A 94 -11.08 6.10 -13.19
C MET A 94 -10.91 7.11 -12.06
N SER A 95 -12.02 7.47 -11.43
CA SER A 95 -11.99 8.15 -10.14
C SER A 95 -11.58 7.14 -9.06
N LEU A 96 -10.28 7.08 -8.79
CA LEU A 96 -9.70 6.23 -7.73
C LEU A 96 -9.67 7.01 -6.42
N THR A 97 -10.74 6.88 -5.64
CA THR A 97 -10.90 7.60 -4.37
C THR A 97 -11.25 6.67 -3.23
N GLY A 98 -10.90 7.08 -2.01
CA GLY A 98 -11.25 6.45 -0.76
C GLY A 98 -10.45 5.20 -0.43
N ARG A 99 -10.95 4.47 0.57
CA ARG A 99 -10.33 3.25 1.11
C ARG A 99 -10.90 2.00 0.44
N LEU A 100 -10.23 0.87 0.64
CA LEU A 100 -10.84 -0.44 0.44
C LEU A 100 -11.67 -0.84 1.67
N SER A 101 -12.66 -1.71 1.46
CA SER A 101 -13.39 -2.34 2.56
C SER A 101 -12.44 -3.23 3.40
N CYS A 102 -12.73 -3.33 4.70
CA CYS A 102 -11.95 -4.10 5.67
C CYS A 102 -11.76 -5.57 5.24
N ASP A 103 -12.80 -6.20 4.69
CA ASP A 103 -12.73 -7.59 4.22
C ASP A 103 -11.70 -7.76 3.09
N TYR A 104 -11.67 -6.82 2.15
CA TYR A 104 -10.71 -6.85 1.04
C TYR A 104 -9.29 -6.59 1.51
N VAL A 105 -9.10 -5.68 2.47
CA VAL A 105 -7.79 -5.44 3.10
C VAL A 105 -7.29 -6.73 3.75
N ARG A 106 -8.16 -7.47 4.45
CA ARG A 106 -7.81 -8.74 5.08
C ARG A 106 -7.41 -9.81 4.06
N ILE A 107 -8.19 -9.96 2.98
CA ILE A 107 -7.88 -10.92 1.90
C ILE A 107 -6.53 -10.60 1.27
N GLN A 108 -6.25 -9.32 0.97
CA GLN A 108 -4.97 -8.92 0.38
C GLN A 108 -3.78 -9.24 1.28
N ARG A 109 -3.90 -8.97 2.58
CA ARG A 109 -2.83 -9.30 3.55
C ARG A 109 -2.53 -10.79 3.57
N GLN A 110 -3.57 -11.63 3.53
CA GLN A 110 -3.40 -13.09 3.50
C GLN A 110 -2.71 -13.60 2.22
N VAL A 111 -2.84 -12.88 1.12
CA VAL A 111 -2.18 -13.22 -0.16
C VAL A 111 -0.72 -12.75 -0.18
N ILE A 112 -0.39 -11.70 0.58
CA ILE A 112 0.98 -11.12 0.64
C ILE A 112 1.88 -11.92 1.60
N LEU A 113 1.31 -12.45 2.69
CA LEU A 113 2.00 -13.28 3.69
C LEU A 113 2.20 -14.72 3.20
#